data_AF-A0A1Q6RN85-F1
#
_entry.id   AF-A0A1Q6RN85-F1
#
_cell.length_a   1.000
_cell.length_b   1.000
_cell.length_c   1.000
_cell.angle_alpha   90.00
_cell.angle_beta   90.00
_cell.angle_gamma   90.00
#
_symmetry.space_group_name_H-M   'P 1'
#
loop_
_entity.id
_entity.type
_entity.pdbx_description
1 polymer ?
#
loop_
_entity_poly.entity_id
_entity_poly.type
_entity_poly.pdbx_seq_one_letter_code
_entity_poly.pdbx_strand_id
1 'polypeptide(L)'
;MMIKRLDATFGKLEGESLELHDGLNVISAPNESGKSTWCAFVRAMLYGVDSSERQKAGFLPDKMRFAPWSGSAMQGSMQLESGGKDITITRTTKTASAPMREFSAVYTGTSVSVEGLNGNNAGEMLTGVSRDVFRRSAFVEQGKVAVTHSAELEKRISAIVSSGDENCSFTEADGRLRQWQRKRRFNRHGRLPELEDELSHKKQLLAELSDAAQQRENMSAELERAKQECERIEAEVIESRKVVRKEALSSLQGVRNEVNAATERHDKAVERRDSCRAALCACAIGERKPEEAKAEVKTDLENSMKLKERSERKSSPVLAIILMILCGALVAAGFLLPDLMIHAFVAAAVALAAGIALFIHASRRKTENYEAAKQRRKLLAKYKAESEDDIAASIDEYLELYKNYAEAQRAEKESAEALAVVRRRQEQAESKTLTQLDFTGGDNQAAQLSRRLTEARAKCSRISAQMAEHSGRLAAMGDPLVLGSEISRMEAEYAEISAEYDAIALAIDTMRKADEDIQSRFSPALGKLAAEYMQFVTDGKYDGVMLDRDFSATVHEAGGNVPRNAEYLSAGTLDLMYLAVRLAVCELALPESANCPLIIDDALVNFDADRRRQAMALLEKIAQERQVILFACN
;
A
#
# COMPACT_ATOMS: atom_id res chain seq x y z
N MET A 1 -21.24 62.10 48.03
CA MET A 1 -21.89 61.34 49.09
C MET A 1 -21.31 61.77 50.44
N MET A 2 -22.16 61.93 51.46
CA MET A 2 -21.73 62.17 52.84
C MET A 2 -22.56 61.29 53.77
N ILE A 3 -21.91 60.53 54.66
CA ILE A 3 -22.61 59.71 55.65
C ILE A 3 -22.93 60.60 56.86
N LYS A 4 -24.20 60.66 57.27
CA LYS A 4 -24.67 61.46 58.40
C LYS A 4 -24.83 60.64 59.67
N ARG A 5 -25.39 59.43 59.54
CA ARG A 5 -25.69 58.57 60.69
C ARG A 5 -25.67 57.10 60.31
N LEU A 6 -25.17 56.29 61.23
CA LEU A 6 -25.13 54.83 61.14
C LEU A 6 -25.80 54.25 62.39
N ASP A 7 -26.69 53.28 62.22
CA ASP A 7 -27.27 52.51 63.32
C ASP A 7 -27.04 51.02 63.03
N ALA A 8 -26.42 50.28 63.95
CA ALA A 8 -25.91 48.94 63.67
C ALA A 8 -26.22 47.91 64.76
N THR A 9 -26.71 46.75 64.31
CA THR A 9 -26.61 45.46 65.01
C THR A 9 -25.73 44.54 64.14
N PHE A 10 -24.41 44.64 64.32
CA PHE A 10 -23.40 44.03 63.43
C PHE A 10 -22.11 43.71 64.22
N GLY A 11 -21.68 42.45 64.19
CA GLY A 11 -20.52 41.98 64.96
C GLY A 11 -20.71 42.18 66.47
N LYS A 12 -19.90 43.05 67.07
CA LYS A 12 -20.04 43.39 68.50
C LYS A 12 -20.95 44.59 68.77
N LEU A 13 -21.39 45.31 67.72
CA LEU A 13 -22.27 46.47 67.86
C LEU A 13 -23.69 45.97 68.09
N GLU A 14 -24.32 46.38 69.18
CA GLU A 14 -25.66 45.94 69.57
C GLU A 14 -26.63 47.13 69.70
N GLY A 15 -27.20 47.54 68.56
CA GLY A 15 -28.13 48.68 68.54
C GLY A 15 -27.43 50.00 68.80
N GLU A 16 -26.14 50.08 68.50
CA GLU A 16 -25.34 51.29 68.64
C GLU A 16 -25.58 52.24 67.46
N SER A 17 -25.42 53.54 67.72
CA SER A 17 -25.54 54.60 66.73
C SER A 17 -24.25 55.41 66.69
N LEU A 18 -23.84 55.81 65.48
CA LEU A 18 -22.70 56.68 65.23
C LEU A 18 -23.14 57.84 64.34
N GLU A 19 -23.00 59.06 64.84
CA GLU A 19 -23.28 60.29 64.10
C GLU A 19 -21.98 60.86 63.53
N LEU A 20 -22.06 61.33 62.29
CA LEU A 20 -20.93 61.82 61.51
C LEU A 20 -21.27 63.18 60.92
N HIS A 21 -20.24 63.99 60.70
CA HIS A 21 -20.34 65.34 60.17
C HIS A 21 -19.56 65.47 58.88
N ASP A 22 -19.70 66.61 58.22
CA ASP A 22 -18.85 66.93 57.08
C ASP A 22 -17.38 67.09 57.50
N GLY A 23 -16.47 66.89 56.56
CA GLY A 23 -15.03 66.97 56.81
C GLY A 23 -14.47 65.80 57.61
N LEU A 24 -13.56 66.10 58.54
CA LEU A 24 -12.76 65.10 59.26
C LEU A 24 -13.45 64.63 60.54
N ASN A 25 -13.79 63.33 60.58
CA ASN A 25 -14.40 62.66 61.72
C ASN A 25 -13.36 61.77 62.38
N VAL A 26 -12.91 62.12 63.59
CA VAL A 26 -11.93 61.33 64.36
C VAL A 26 -12.64 60.55 65.46
N ILE A 27 -12.75 59.23 65.27
CA ILE A 27 -13.40 58.32 66.21
C ILE A 27 -12.31 57.65 67.05
N SER A 28 -12.02 58.27 68.20
CA SER A 28 -11.07 57.73 69.17
C SER A 28 -11.78 56.97 70.27
N ALA A 29 -11.45 55.69 70.41
CA ALA A 29 -11.98 54.81 71.44
C ALA A 29 -10.92 53.77 71.83
N PRO A 30 -10.98 53.17 73.03
CA PRO A 30 -10.07 52.11 73.44
C PRO A 30 -10.05 50.93 72.46
N ASN A 31 -9.02 50.08 72.54
CA ASN A 31 -9.04 48.79 71.85
C ASN A 31 -10.30 48.01 72.27
N GLU A 32 -10.81 47.17 71.38
CA GLU A 32 -12.01 46.35 71.62
C GLU A 32 -13.35 47.12 71.72
N SER A 33 -13.38 48.44 71.53
CA SER A 33 -14.60 49.28 71.57
C SER A 33 -15.60 49.06 70.42
N GLY A 34 -15.17 49.12 69.16
CA GLY A 34 -16.14 49.19 68.06
C GLY A 34 -15.53 49.38 66.69
N LYS A 35 -14.40 50.07 66.66
CA LYS A 35 -13.80 50.74 65.51
C LYS A 35 -13.79 49.94 64.20
N SER A 36 -13.06 48.81 64.16
CA SER A 36 -12.99 48.00 62.94
C SER A 36 -14.32 47.35 62.56
N THR A 37 -15.23 47.15 63.53
CA THR A 37 -16.60 46.67 63.27
C THR A 37 -17.43 47.76 62.60
N TRP A 38 -17.32 49.02 63.03
CA TRP A 38 -17.93 50.18 62.35
C TRP A 38 -17.39 50.37 60.94
N CYS A 39 -16.07 50.25 60.76
CA CYS A 39 -15.42 50.32 59.45
C CYS A 39 -15.96 49.25 58.48
N ALA A 40 -16.03 48.00 58.93
CA ALA A 40 -16.62 46.91 58.15
C ALA A 40 -18.13 47.09 57.90
N PHE A 41 -18.87 47.69 58.85
CA PHE A 41 -20.29 47.97 58.72
C PHE A 41 -20.58 48.96 57.59
N VAL A 42 -19.80 50.05 57.46
CA VAL A 42 -19.96 51.01 56.36
C VAL A 42 -19.83 50.32 55.00
N ARG A 43 -18.83 49.44 54.86
CA ARG A 43 -18.66 48.64 53.64
C ARG A 43 -19.84 47.70 53.39
N ALA A 44 -20.31 47.02 54.43
CA ALA A 44 -21.46 46.11 54.33
C ALA A 44 -22.75 46.84 53.93
N MET A 45 -22.94 48.09 54.38
CA MET A 45 -24.08 48.92 53.98
C MET A 45 -24.01 49.36 52.52
N LEU A 46 -22.83 49.73 52.02
CA LEU A 46 -22.64 50.14 50.62
C LEU A 46 -22.70 48.96 49.66
N TYR A 47 -21.92 47.91 49.90
CA TYR A 47 -21.67 46.83 48.93
C TYR A 47 -22.25 45.46 49.32
N GLY A 48 -22.88 45.35 50.49
CA GLY A 48 -23.39 44.10 51.01
C GLY A 48 -22.30 43.23 51.66
N VAL A 49 -22.74 42.10 52.23
CA VAL A 49 -21.87 41.10 52.84
C VAL A 49 -21.65 39.95 51.85
N ASP A 50 -20.39 39.64 51.55
CA ASP A 50 -20.07 38.58 50.60
C ASP A 50 -20.49 37.21 51.13
N SER A 51 -21.44 36.58 50.45
CA SER A 51 -21.92 35.26 50.83
C SER A 51 -21.18 34.10 50.14
N SER A 52 -20.40 34.39 49.09
CA SER A 52 -19.66 33.42 48.28
C SER A 52 -18.37 32.94 48.95
N GLU A 53 -17.79 33.77 49.83
CA GLU A 53 -16.57 33.45 50.56
C GLU A 53 -16.75 32.21 51.46
N ARG A 54 -15.77 31.30 51.38
CA ARG A 54 -15.71 30.06 52.17
C ARG A 54 -14.66 30.19 53.26
N GLN A 55 -14.92 29.55 54.40
CA GLN A 55 -13.96 29.44 55.49
C GLN A 55 -12.71 28.68 55.00
N LYS A 56 -11.53 29.24 55.26
CA LYS A 56 -10.23 28.62 54.98
C LYS A 56 -9.35 28.73 56.23
N ALA A 57 -8.27 27.96 56.31
CA ALA A 57 -7.33 28.06 57.43
C ALA A 57 -6.80 29.51 57.53
N GLY A 58 -6.96 30.14 58.69
CA GLY A 58 -6.55 31.53 58.93
C GLY A 58 -7.46 32.63 58.34
N PHE A 59 -8.57 32.28 57.68
CA PHE A 59 -9.51 33.25 57.10
C PHE A 59 -10.97 32.93 57.46
N LEU A 60 -11.59 33.86 58.18
CA LEU A 60 -13.01 33.80 58.54
C LEU A 60 -13.81 34.78 57.65
N PRO A 61 -14.76 34.30 56.83
CA PRO A 61 -15.58 35.15 55.97
C PRO A 61 -16.36 36.21 56.75
N ASP A 62 -16.60 37.37 56.15
CA ASP A 62 -17.29 38.50 56.80
C ASP A 62 -18.67 38.12 57.36
N LYS A 63 -19.42 37.24 56.68
CA LYS A 63 -20.72 36.72 57.13
C LYS A 63 -20.68 35.96 58.47
N MET A 64 -19.52 35.37 58.80
CA MET A 64 -19.31 34.67 60.07
C MET A 64 -18.61 35.58 61.09
N ARG A 65 -17.61 36.35 60.63
CA ARG A 65 -16.81 37.25 61.49
C ARG A 65 -17.66 38.34 62.15
N PHE A 66 -18.62 38.89 61.42
CA PHE A 66 -19.47 39.98 61.89
C PHE A 66 -20.90 39.55 62.20
N ALA A 67 -21.12 38.25 62.42
CA ALA A 67 -22.37 37.78 63.02
C ALA A 67 -22.50 38.37 64.45
N PRO A 68 -23.66 38.89 64.86
CA PRO A 68 -23.86 39.48 66.18
C PRO A 68 -23.57 38.49 67.30
N TRP A 69 -22.78 38.90 68.30
CA TRP A 69 -22.40 37.99 69.40
C TRP A 69 -23.59 37.58 70.28
N SER A 70 -24.62 38.42 70.40
CA SER A 70 -25.91 38.07 71.03
C SER A 70 -26.72 36.99 70.28
N GLY A 71 -26.37 36.64 69.04
CA GLY A 71 -27.18 35.78 68.17
C GLY A 71 -28.39 36.49 67.54
N SER A 72 -28.49 37.82 67.70
CA SER A 72 -29.49 38.65 67.04
C SER A 72 -29.33 38.64 65.52
N ALA A 73 -30.40 38.97 64.79
CA ALA A 73 -30.33 39.14 63.34
C ALA A 73 -29.45 40.35 62.98
N MET A 74 -28.61 40.19 61.95
CA MET A 74 -27.81 41.31 61.41
C MET A 74 -28.72 42.36 60.80
N GLN A 75 -28.60 43.60 61.25
CA GLN A 75 -29.37 44.69 60.68
C GLN A 75 -28.63 46.01 60.85
N GLY A 76 -28.98 46.97 60.01
CA GLY A 76 -28.62 48.35 60.25
C GLY A 76 -29.15 49.32 59.21
N SER A 77 -29.02 50.60 59.55
CA SER A 77 -29.38 51.72 58.69
C SER A 77 -28.23 52.69 58.53
N MET A 78 -28.17 53.31 57.37
CA MET A 78 -27.20 54.34 57.00
C MET A 78 -27.97 55.50 56.40
N GLN A 79 -27.95 56.64 57.09
CA GLN A 79 -28.43 57.91 56.56
C GLN A 79 -27.27 58.63 55.91
N LEU A 80 -27.45 59.04 54.67
CA LEU A 80 -26.45 59.69 53.85
C LEU A 80 -27.08 60.77 52.98
N GLU A 81 -26.26 61.69 52.50
CA GLU A 81 -26.61 62.66 51.48
C GLU A 81 -25.88 62.32 50.17
N SER A 82 -26.59 62.27 49.05
CA SER A 82 -26.00 62.10 47.73
C SER A 82 -26.75 62.89 46.68
N GLY A 83 -26.03 63.65 45.84
CA GLY A 83 -26.63 64.51 44.82
C GLY A 83 -27.60 65.57 45.40
N GLY A 84 -27.31 66.08 46.60
CA GLY A 84 -28.16 67.04 47.32
C GLY A 84 -29.47 66.46 47.89
N LYS A 85 -29.61 65.12 47.92
CA LYS A 85 -30.78 64.43 48.47
C LYS A 85 -30.37 63.59 49.67
N ASP A 86 -31.18 63.65 50.72
CA ASP A 86 -31.04 62.77 51.89
C ASP A 86 -31.69 61.41 51.62
N ILE A 87 -30.89 60.36 51.80
CA ILE A 87 -31.24 58.97 51.54
C ILE A 87 -30.97 58.15 52.80
N THR A 88 -31.93 57.30 53.16
CA THR A 88 -31.76 56.28 54.18
C THR A 88 -31.71 54.91 53.51
N ILE A 89 -30.59 54.22 53.70
CA ILE A 89 -30.40 52.84 53.27
C ILE A 89 -30.55 51.93 54.48
N THR A 90 -31.35 50.87 54.33
CA THR A 90 -31.52 49.85 55.36
C THR A 90 -31.16 48.50 54.80
N ARG A 91 -30.38 47.72 55.56
CA ARG A 91 -30.08 46.32 55.26
C ARG A 91 -30.47 45.42 56.44
N THR A 92 -31.21 44.36 56.16
CA THR A 92 -31.73 43.44 57.19
C THR A 92 -31.60 41.98 56.78
N THR A 93 -31.80 41.08 57.74
CA THR A 93 -31.96 39.64 57.51
C THR A 93 -33.09 39.09 58.38
N LYS A 94 -33.85 38.13 57.85
CA LYS A 94 -34.90 37.42 58.60
C LYS A 94 -34.37 36.24 59.41
N THR A 95 -33.18 35.75 59.08
CA THR A 95 -32.59 34.57 59.72
C THR A 95 -31.42 34.99 60.59
N ALA A 96 -31.44 34.59 61.86
CA ALA A 96 -30.32 34.79 62.78
C ALA A 96 -29.03 34.22 62.16
N SER A 97 -27.95 35.01 62.20
CA SER A 97 -26.64 34.68 61.61
C SER A 97 -26.57 34.57 60.07
N ALA A 98 -27.62 34.94 59.34
CA ALA A 98 -27.55 35.07 57.87
C ALA A 98 -27.10 36.48 57.45
N PRO A 99 -26.41 36.63 56.29
CA PRO A 99 -25.99 37.95 55.80
C PRO A 99 -27.18 38.87 55.49
N MET A 100 -26.97 40.18 55.58
CA MET A 100 -28.00 41.22 55.35
C MET A 100 -28.42 41.32 53.87
N ARG A 101 -29.27 40.39 53.44
CA ARG A 101 -29.70 40.25 52.03
C ARG A 101 -30.87 41.16 51.65
N GLU A 102 -31.69 41.54 52.62
CA GLU A 102 -32.80 42.46 52.35
C GLU A 102 -32.26 43.89 52.32
N PHE A 103 -32.67 44.65 51.32
CA PHE A 103 -32.20 46.02 51.08
C PHE A 103 -33.39 46.93 50.75
N SER A 104 -33.42 48.11 51.36
CA SER A 104 -34.29 49.21 50.95
C SER A 104 -33.52 50.53 50.96
N ALA A 105 -33.90 51.42 50.05
CA ALA A 105 -33.39 52.78 50.00
C ALA A 105 -34.54 53.75 49.78
N VAL A 106 -34.70 54.71 50.67
CA VAL A 106 -35.79 55.70 50.64
C VAL A 106 -35.23 57.11 50.83
N TYR A 107 -35.93 58.13 50.34
CA TYR A 107 -35.61 59.51 50.71
C TYR A 107 -35.91 59.72 52.20
N THR A 108 -34.93 60.21 52.95
CA THR A 108 -35.01 60.33 54.41
C THR A 108 -36.23 61.13 54.84
N GLY A 109 -36.98 60.62 55.83
CA GLY A 109 -38.23 61.24 56.29
C GLY A 109 -39.45 60.95 55.41
N THR A 110 -39.31 60.14 54.36
CA THR A 110 -40.40 59.71 53.47
C THR A 110 -40.46 58.18 53.33
N SER A 111 -41.52 57.68 52.69
CA SER A 111 -41.62 56.27 52.28
C SER A 111 -41.38 56.09 50.77
N VAL A 112 -40.83 57.10 50.10
CA VAL A 112 -40.60 57.08 48.65
C VAL A 112 -39.24 56.42 48.38
N SER A 113 -39.25 55.32 47.63
CA SER A 113 -38.03 54.62 47.24
C SER A 113 -37.17 55.44 46.29
N VAL A 114 -35.84 55.31 46.41
CA VAL A 114 -34.89 55.92 45.48
C VAL A 114 -34.83 55.08 44.21
N GLU A 115 -35.20 55.67 43.07
CA GLU A 115 -35.21 54.98 41.78
C GLU A 115 -33.80 54.52 41.37
N GLY A 116 -33.69 53.31 40.84
CA GLY A 116 -32.44 52.71 40.37
C GLY A 116 -31.54 52.12 41.45
N LEU A 117 -31.70 52.50 42.73
CA LEU A 117 -30.84 52.06 43.82
C LEU A 117 -31.32 50.73 44.44
N ASN A 118 -30.47 49.71 44.40
CA ASN A 118 -30.76 48.38 44.94
C ASN A 118 -29.53 47.78 45.64
N GLY A 119 -29.73 46.63 46.30
CA GLY A 119 -28.69 46.03 47.15
C GLY A 119 -27.39 45.63 46.42
N ASN A 120 -27.41 45.44 45.10
CA ASN A 120 -26.25 45.04 44.31
C ASN A 120 -25.48 46.25 43.76
N ASN A 121 -26.16 47.36 43.45
CA ASN A 121 -25.55 48.54 42.84
C ASN A 121 -25.43 49.74 43.79
N ALA A 122 -25.90 49.63 45.04
CA ALA A 122 -25.94 50.74 45.98
C ALA A 122 -24.59 51.45 46.15
N GLY A 123 -23.52 50.69 46.41
CA GLY A 123 -22.18 51.25 46.54
C GLY A 123 -21.68 51.92 45.26
N GLU A 124 -21.88 51.30 44.10
CA GLU A 124 -21.48 51.85 42.80
C GLU A 124 -22.20 53.15 42.45
N MET A 125 -23.52 53.20 42.64
CA MET A 125 -24.28 54.41 42.37
C MET A 125 -23.99 55.54 43.36
N LEU A 126 -23.71 55.21 44.62
CA LEU A 126 -23.48 56.23 45.66
C LEU A 126 -22.06 56.76 45.68
N THR A 127 -21.07 55.89 45.47
CA THR A 127 -19.64 56.24 45.53
C THR A 127 -19.02 56.46 44.15
N GLY A 128 -19.73 56.11 43.07
CA GLY A 128 -19.24 56.22 41.70
C GLY A 128 -18.26 55.11 41.28
N VAL A 129 -17.94 54.17 42.17
CA VAL A 129 -16.89 53.16 41.94
C VAL A 129 -17.33 51.77 42.40
N SER A 130 -16.71 50.73 41.83
CA SER A 130 -17.00 49.34 42.23
C SER A 130 -16.52 49.05 43.66
N ARG A 131 -17.03 47.96 44.24
CA ARG A 131 -16.63 47.47 45.57
C ARG A 131 -15.11 47.34 45.69
N ASP A 132 -14.48 46.82 44.64
CA ASP A 132 -13.05 46.61 44.57
C ASP A 132 -12.28 47.92 44.54
N VAL A 133 -12.68 48.86 43.68
CA VAL A 133 -12.06 50.19 43.60
C VAL A 133 -12.21 50.92 44.93
N PHE A 134 -13.40 50.91 45.55
CA PHE A 134 -13.62 51.52 46.87
C PHE A 134 -12.73 50.92 47.96
N ARG A 135 -12.65 49.58 48.03
CA ARG A 135 -11.79 48.89 49.01
C ARG A 135 -10.31 49.25 48.84
N ARG A 136 -9.88 49.54 47.62
CA ARG A 136 -8.46 49.75 47.27
C ARG A 136 -8.02 51.18 47.42
N SER A 137 -8.91 52.13 47.11
CA SER A 137 -8.65 53.56 47.14
C SER A 137 -9.11 54.20 48.46
N ALA A 138 -10.43 54.36 48.61
CA ALA A 138 -11.06 55.13 49.67
C ALA A 138 -11.19 54.40 51.01
N PHE A 139 -10.71 53.16 51.13
CA PHE A 139 -10.88 52.33 52.34
C PHE A 139 -9.57 51.72 52.83
N VAL A 140 -9.00 52.28 53.90
CA VAL A 140 -7.73 51.86 54.49
C VAL A 140 -8.00 50.98 55.71
N GLU A 141 -7.87 49.65 55.58
CA GLU A 141 -8.10 48.67 56.66
C GLU A 141 -6.91 48.55 57.64
N GLN A 142 -7.20 48.25 58.91
CA GLN A 142 -6.21 47.92 59.93
C GLN A 142 -5.31 46.75 59.49
N GLY A 143 -4.00 46.90 59.65
CA GLY A 143 -3.00 45.86 59.34
C GLY A 143 -2.69 45.67 57.84
N LYS A 144 -3.41 46.35 56.93
CA LYS A 144 -3.04 46.37 55.49
C LYS A 144 -2.04 47.46 55.13
N VAL A 145 -1.81 48.43 56.01
CA VAL A 145 -0.77 49.46 55.83
C VAL A 145 0.61 48.92 56.20
N ALA A 146 0.68 48.06 57.23
CA ALA A 146 1.92 47.41 57.65
C ALA A 146 2.43 46.47 56.55
N VAL A 147 3.37 46.94 55.75
CA VAL A 147 4.03 46.15 54.71
C VAL A 147 5.45 45.82 55.18
N THR A 148 5.76 44.54 55.33
CA THR A 148 7.04 44.06 55.84
C THR A 148 8.09 43.81 54.75
N HIS A 149 7.69 43.71 53.47
CA HIS A 149 8.58 43.43 52.34
C HIS A 149 8.25 44.24 51.06
N SER A 150 9.26 44.66 50.32
CA SER A 150 9.19 45.42 49.05
C SER A 150 8.41 44.70 47.94
N ALA A 151 8.63 43.39 47.75
CA ALA A 151 7.93 42.62 46.72
C ALA A 151 6.40 42.55 46.96
N GLU A 152 5.97 42.64 48.22
CA GLU A 152 4.55 42.72 48.57
C GLU A 152 3.98 44.11 48.26
N LEU A 153 4.79 45.17 48.44
CA LEU A 153 4.43 46.53 48.05
C LEU A 153 4.22 46.63 46.53
N GLU A 154 5.17 46.15 45.73
CA GLU A 154 5.12 46.17 44.26
C GLU A 154 3.88 45.46 43.72
N LYS A 155 3.60 44.26 44.23
CA LYS A 155 2.40 43.50 43.86
C LYS A 155 1.11 44.25 44.20
N ARG A 156 1.06 44.92 45.35
CA ARG A 156 -0.12 45.67 45.81
C ARG A 156 -0.33 46.95 44.99
N ILE A 157 0.73 47.68 44.65
CA ILE A 157 0.62 48.89 43.81
C ILE A 157 0.23 48.48 42.38
N SER A 158 0.84 47.43 41.81
CA SER A 158 0.53 46.93 40.47
C SER A 158 -0.94 46.51 40.29
N ALA A 159 -1.50 45.79 41.26
CA ALA A 159 -2.90 45.38 41.24
C ALA A 159 -3.90 46.55 41.34
N ILE A 160 -3.49 47.64 41.99
CA ILE A 160 -4.32 48.85 42.13
C ILE A 160 -4.34 49.65 40.82
N VAL A 161 -3.22 49.71 40.10
CA VAL A 161 -3.08 50.53 38.88
C VAL A 161 -3.50 49.79 37.60
N SER A 162 -3.19 48.51 37.46
CA SER A 162 -3.32 47.80 36.17
C SER A 162 -4.75 47.38 35.82
N SER A 163 -5.54 46.89 36.79
CA SER A 163 -6.82 46.24 36.47
C SER A 163 -7.99 46.64 37.37
N GLY A 164 -7.74 47.35 38.46
CA GLY A 164 -8.74 47.52 39.51
C GLY A 164 -9.19 46.19 40.16
N ASP A 165 -8.57 45.04 39.81
CA ASP A 165 -8.82 43.69 40.35
C ASP A 165 -7.51 43.03 40.88
N GLU A 166 -7.57 42.29 41.99
CA GLU A 166 -6.43 41.61 42.62
C GLU A 166 -6.24 40.22 41.99
N ASN A 167 -7.21 39.76 41.18
CA ASN A 167 -7.27 38.40 40.63
C ASN A 167 -6.87 38.29 39.16
N CYS A 168 -6.69 39.39 38.43
CA CYS A 168 -6.28 39.39 37.04
C CYS A 168 -5.36 40.57 36.74
N SER A 169 -4.14 40.29 36.31
CA SER A 169 -3.16 41.30 35.82
C SER A 169 -2.92 41.18 34.32
N PHE A 170 -2.45 42.26 33.68
CA PHE A 170 -1.95 42.21 32.29
C PHE A 170 -1.00 41.03 32.08
N THR A 171 -0.06 40.81 33.01
CA THR A 171 0.93 39.73 33.00
C THR A 171 0.29 38.34 32.93
N GLU A 172 -0.79 38.10 33.68
CA GLU A 172 -1.51 36.82 33.66
C GLU A 172 -2.28 36.60 32.36
N ALA A 173 -2.92 37.66 31.84
CA ALA A 173 -3.66 37.60 30.58
C ALA A 173 -2.70 37.40 29.38
N ASP A 174 -1.59 38.15 29.32
CA ASP A 174 -0.53 37.97 28.32
C ASP A 174 0.07 36.56 28.42
N GLY A 175 0.35 36.07 29.62
CA GLY A 175 0.84 34.70 29.85
C GLY A 175 -0.10 33.63 29.32
N ARG A 176 -1.42 33.76 29.55
CA ARG A 176 -2.44 32.85 29.01
C ARG A 176 -2.52 32.91 27.49
N LEU A 177 -2.56 34.11 26.90
CA LEU A 177 -2.60 34.29 25.46
C LEU A 177 -1.36 33.70 24.79
N ARG A 178 -0.17 33.93 25.34
CA ARG A 178 1.08 33.31 24.85
C ARG A 178 1.05 31.79 24.97
N GLN A 179 0.46 31.23 26.03
CA GLN A 179 0.28 29.79 26.14
C GLN A 179 -0.64 29.25 25.03
N TRP A 180 -1.75 29.94 24.74
CA TRP A 180 -2.65 29.59 23.64
C TRP A 180 -2.00 29.74 22.26
N GLN A 181 -1.16 30.76 22.09
CA GLN A 181 -0.37 30.99 20.87
C GLN A 181 0.63 29.84 20.65
N ARG A 182 1.40 29.47 21.68
CA ARG A 182 2.40 28.40 21.60
C ARG A 182 1.82 27.03 21.26
N LYS A 183 0.61 26.73 21.77
CA LYS A 183 -0.12 25.48 21.44
C LYS A 183 -0.44 25.37 19.94
N ARG A 184 -0.69 26.51 19.28
CA ARG A 184 -0.96 26.56 17.83
C ARG A 184 0.32 26.56 17.03
N ARG A 185 1.27 27.43 17.38
CA ARG A 185 2.60 27.48 16.78
C ARG A 185 3.65 28.01 17.75
N PHE A 186 4.70 27.22 17.93
CA PHE A 186 5.95 27.62 18.56
C PHE A 186 7.12 27.00 17.79
N ASN A 187 7.79 27.80 16.95
CA ASN A 187 8.81 27.32 16.02
C ASN A 187 8.28 26.18 15.13
N ARG A 188 8.81 24.96 15.29
CA ARG A 188 8.41 23.72 14.60
C ARG A 188 7.44 22.85 15.42
N HIS A 189 6.94 23.34 16.54
CA HIS A 189 6.01 22.60 17.40
C HIS A 189 4.64 23.28 17.46
N GLY A 190 3.60 22.50 17.74
CA GLY A 190 2.22 22.96 17.81
C GLY A 190 1.37 22.41 16.66
N ARG A 191 0.07 22.67 16.74
CA ARG A 191 -0.92 22.06 15.83
C ARG A 191 -0.75 22.49 14.36
N LEU A 192 -0.30 23.72 14.08
CA LEU A 192 -0.11 24.20 12.72
C LEU A 192 1.04 23.46 11.99
N PRO A 193 2.27 23.38 12.55
CA PRO A 193 3.33 22.55 11.97
C PRO A 193 2.96 21.07 11.80
N GLU A 194 2.26 20.49 12.78
CA GLU A 194 1.78 19.10 12.68
C GLU A 194 0.83 18.91 11.48
N LEU A 195 -0.13 19.83 11.30
CA LEU A 195 -1.03 19.82 10.15
C LEU A 195 -0.30 20.07 8.82
N GLU A 196 0.71 20.94 8.79
CA GLU A 196 1.56 21.18 7.60
C GLU A 196 2.28 19.89 7.16
N ASP A 197 2.89 19.18 8.11
CA ASP A 197 3.60 17.93 7.85
C ASP A 197 2.64 16.83 7.39
N GLU A 198 1.50 16.66 8.08
CA GLU A 198 0.48 15.67 7.70
C GLU A 198 -0.16 15.98 6.33
N LEU A 199 -0.45 17.25 6.04
CA LEU A 199 -0.97 17.70 4.74
C LEU A 199 0.04 17.43 3.63
N SER A 200 1.32 17.77 3.85
CA SER A 200 2.38 17.51 2.88
C SER A 200 2.49 16.03 2.56
N HIS A 201 2.49 15.18 3.59
CA HIS A 201 2.56 13.73 3.41
C HIS A 201 1.36 13.18 2.64
N LYS A 202 0.14 13.58 3.00
CA LYS A 202 -1.09 13.13 2.30
C LYS A 202 -1.16 13.64 0.86
N LYS A 203 -0.76 14.89 0.60
CA LYS A 203 -0.68 15.44 -0.76
C LYS A 203 0.32 14.68 -1.63
N GLN A 204 1.47 14.30 -1.06
CA GLN A 204 2.43 13.46 -1.76
C GLN A 204 1.85 12.07 -2.06
N LEU A 205 1.20 11.43 -1.09
CA LEU A 205 0.55 10.13 -1.29
C LEU A 205 -0.55 10.19 -2.38
N LEU A 206 -1.34 11.25 -2.41
CA LEU A 206 -2.36 11.46 -3.44
C LEU A 206 -1.74 11.64 -4.83
N ALA A 207 -0.62 12.35 -4.93
CA ALA A 207 0.12 12.50 -6.19
C ALA A 207 0.69 11.14 -6.66
N GLU A 208 1.29 10.36 -5.76
CA GLU A 208 1.79 9.01 -6.06
C GLU A 208 0.68 8.08 -6.54
N LEU A 209 -0.52 8.14 -5.94
CA LEU A 209 -1.71 7.41 -6.39
C LEU A 209 -2.15 7.81 -7.79
N SER A 210 -2.19 9.12 -8.07
CA SER A 210 -2.54 9.65 -9.40
C SER A 210 -1.56 9.17 -10.47
N ASP A 211 -0.26 9.26 -10.20
CA ASP A 211 0.79 8.80 -11.11
C ASP A 211 0.70 7.29 -11.34
N ALA A 212 0.51 6.50 -10.29
CA ALA A 212 0.36 5.06 -10.40
C ALA A 212 -0.91 4.65 -11.18
N ALA A 213 -2.01 5.39 -11.03
CA ALA A 213 -3.23 5.18 -11.80
C ALA A 213 -2.99 5.45 -13.30
N GLN A 214 -2.29 6.54 -13.63
CA GLN A 214 -1.91 6.86 -15.01
C GLN A 214 -0.99 5.80 -15.62
N GLN A 215 0.01 5.32 -14.85
CA GLN A 215 0.89 4.24 -15.28
C GLN A 215 0.11 2.95 -15.55
N ARG A 216 -0.88 2.61 -14.72
CA ARG A 216 -1.75 1.45 -14.95
C ARG A 216 -2.55 1.58 -16.24
N GLU A 217 -3.09 2.76 -16.52
CA GLU A 217 -3.83 3.01 -17.76
C GLU A 217 -2.92 2.87 -19.00
N ASN A 218 -1.70 3.40 -18.93
CA ASN A 218 -0.71 3.26 -19.99
C ASN A 218 -0.34 1.78 -20.22
N MET A 219 -0.05 1.02 -19.16
CA MET A 219 0.23 -0.41 -19.26
C MET A 219 -0.98 -1.20 -19.79
N SER A 220 -2.20 -0.81 -19.44
CA SER A 220 -3.42 -1.42 -19.97
C SER A 220 -3.50 -1.24 -21.48
N ALA A 221 -3.21 -0.05 -21.98
CA ALA A 221 -3.16 0.22 -23.42
C ALA A 221 -2.03 -0.56 -24.12
N GLU A 222 -0.86 -0.68 -23.49
CA GLU A 222 0.25 -1.49 -24.01
C GLU A 222 -0.08 -2.98 -24.06
N LEU A 223 -0.73 -3.50 -23.01
CA LEU A 223 -1.17 -4.89 -22.95
C LEU A 223 -2.15 -5.21 -24.08
N GLU A 224 -3.10 -4.30 -24.33
CA GLU A 224 -4.11 -4.50 -25.37
C GLU A 224 -3.48 -4.52 -26.77
N ARG A 225 -2.53 -3.61 -27.04
CA ARG A 225 -1.74 -3.64 -28.28
C ARG A 225 -0.93 -4.93 -28.41
N ALA A 226 -0.34 -5.42 -27.32
CA ALA A 226 0.45 -6.65 -27.33
C ALA A 226 -0.43 -7.89 -27.58
N LYS A 227 -1.66 -7.92 -27.04
CA LYS A 227 -2.63 -8.99 -27.32
C LYS A 227 -3.05 -9.01 -28.78
N GLN A 228 -3.36 -7.85 -29.36
CA GLN A 228 -3.68 -7.74 -30.79
C GLN A 228 -2.54 -8.27 -31.67
N GLU A 229 -1.29 -7.97 -31.33
CA GLU A 229 -0.13 -8.52 -32.02
C GLU A 229 -0.01 -10.05 -31.85
N CYS A 230 -0.31 -10.58 -30.66
CA CYS A 230 -0.35 -12.04 -30.45
C CYS A 230 -1.42 -12.71 -31.33
N GLU A 231 -2.62 -12.15 -31.38
CA GLU A 231 -3.71 -12.67 -32.22
C GLU A 231 -3.33 -12.65 -33.71
N ARG A 232 -2.69 -11.57 -34.16
CA ARG A 232 -2.17 -11.43 -35.53
C ARG A 232 -1.15 -12.51 -35.86
N ILE A 233 -0.12 -12.68 -35.01
CA ILE A 233 0.91 -13.71 -35.22
C ILE A 233 0.30 -15.12 -35.12
N GLU A 234 -0.66 -15.34 -34.22
CA GLU A 234 -1.34 -16.63 -34.09
C GLU A 234 -2.09 -17.02 -35.37
N ALA A 235 -2.80 -16.07 -35.99
CA ALA A 235 -3.42 -16.28 -37.29
C ALA A 235 -2.38 -16.63 -38.38
N GLU A 236 -1.23 -15.93 -38.42
CA GLU A 236 -0.13 -16.23 -39.34
C GLU A 236 0.46 -17.62 -39.12
N VAL A 237 0.64 -18.04 -37.87
CA VAL A 237 1.13 -19.39 -37.52
C VAL A 237 0.15 -20.45 -38.03
N ILE A 238 -1.15 -20.27 -37.78
CA ILE A 238 -2.19 -21.20 -38.21
C ILE A 238 -2.16 -21.36 -39.73
N GLU A 239 -2.09 -20.25 -40.47
CA GLU A 239 -2.08 -20.28 -41.92
C GLU A 239 -0.79 -20.90 -42.48
N SER A 240 0.36 -20.53 -41.94
CA SER A 240 1.64 -21.12 -42.33
C SER A 240 1.68 -22.64 -42.09
N ARG A 241 1.17 -23.12 -40.94
CA ARG A 241 1.06 -24.57 -40.65
C ARG A 241 0.17 -25.30 -41.65
N LYS A 242 -0.95 -24.69 -42.09
CA LYS A 242 -1.81 -25.30 -43.11
C LYS A 242 -1.07 -25.47 -44.44
N VAL A 243 -0.36 -24.43 -44.88
CA VAL A 243 0.40 -24.45 -46.15
C VAL A 243 1.48 -25.53 -46.09
N VAL A 244 2.33 -25.52 -45.06
CA VAL A 244 3.41 -26.50 -44.89
C VAL A 244 2.87 -27.93 -44.82
N ARG A 245 1.77 -28.14 -44.09
CA ARG A 245 1.13 -29.47 -43.99
C ARG A 245 0.59 -29.94 -45.33
N LYS A 246 -0.02 -29.06 -46.12
CA LYS A 246 -0.56 -29.38 -47.45
C LYS A 246 0.56 -29.77 -48.41
N GLU A 247 1.65 -28.99 -48.45
CA GLU A 247 2.81 -29.26 -49.30
C GLU A 247 3.49 -30.59 -48.93
N ALA A 248 3.69 -30.83 -47.63
CA ALA A 248 4.27 -32.07 -47.11
C ALA A 248 3.43 -33.32 -47.45
N LEU A 249 2.09 -33.23 -47.33
CA LEU A 249 1.20 -34.33 -47.69
C LEU A 249 1.21 -34.59 -49.21
N SER A 250 1.21 -33.52 -50.02
CA SER A 250 1.24 -33.64 -51.48
C SER A 250 2.54 -34.29 -51.99
N SER A 251 3.68 -33.95 -51.39
CA SER A 251 4.98 -34.52 -51.79
C SER A 251 5.07 -36.00 -51.42
N LEU A 252 4.64 -36.39 -50.21
CA LEU A 252 4.56 -37.79 -49.79
C LEU A 252 3.62 -38.62 -50.65
N GLN A 253 2.47 -38.06 -51.03
CA GLN A 253 1.52 -38.75 -51.90
C GLN A 253 2.12 -39.01 -53.29
N GLY A 254 2.89 -38.07 -53.84
CA GLY A 254 3.63 -38.25 -55.08
C GLY A 254 4.61 -39.43 -55.00
N VAL A 255 5.47 -39.45 -53.98
CA VAL A 255 6.46 -40.53 -53.79
C VAL A 255 5.79 -41.88 -53.52
N ARG A 256 4.70 -41.91 -52.75
CA ARG A 256 3.93 -43.14 -52.49
C ARG A 256 3.33 -43.73 -53.77
N ASN A 257 2.85 -42.88 -54.68
CA ASN A 257 2.36 -43.32 -55.99
C ASN A 257 3.49 -43.91 -56.84
N GLU A 258 4.69 -43.33 -56.81
CA GLU A 258 5.87 -43.88 -57.50
C GLU A 258 6.26 -45.26 -56.95
N VAL A 259 6.26 -45.43 -55.62
CA VAL A 259 6.55 -46.72 -54.96
C VAL A 259 5.52 -47.77 -55.35
N ASN A 260 4.23 -47.43 -55.34
CA ASN A 260 3.16 -48.34 -55.75
C ASN A 260 3.35 -48.77 -57.22
N ALA A 261 3.61 -47.82 -58.12
CA ALA A 261 3.85 -48.12 -59.54
C ALA A 261 5.12 -48.97 -59.77
N ALA A 262 6.20 -48.72 -59.02
CA ALA A 262 7.42 -49.52 -59.09
C ALA A 262 7.21 -50.93 -58.53
N THR A 263 6.43 -51.06 -57.45
CA THR A 263 6.08 -52.36 -56.84
C THR A 263 5.26 -53.18 -57.82
N GLU A 264 4.22 -52.60 -58.45
CA GLU A 264 3.39 -53.29 -59.44
C GLU A 264 4.22 -53.75 -60.66
N ARG A 265 5.19 -52.95 -61.12
CA ARG A 265 6.12 -53.36 -62.20
C ARG A 265 7.01 -54.52 -61.78
N HIS A 266 7.51 -54.49 -60.54
CA HIS A 266 8.34 -55.57 -60.00
C HIS A 266 7.53 -56.87 -59.86
N ASP A 267 6.34 -56.80 -59.29
CA ASP A 267 5.44 -57.96 -59.14
C ASP A 267 5.14 -58.61 -60.50
N LYS A 268 4.81 -57.81 -61.52
CA LYS A 268 4.62 -58.31 -62.91
C LYS A 268 5.89 -58.97 -63.48
N ALA A 269 7.06 -58.44 -63.18
CA ALA A 269 8.33 -59.02 -63.64
C ALA A 269 8.64 -60.34 -62.91
N VAL A 270 8.33 -60.44 -61.62
CA VAL A 270 8.43 -61.67 -60.81
C VAL A 270 7.47 -62.73 -61.34
N GLU A 271 6.20 -62.40 -61.56
CA GLU A 271 5.20 -63.32 -62.14
C GLU A 271 5.65 -63.84 -63.51
N ARG A 272 6.16 -62.96 -64.38
CA ARG A 272 6.69 -63.35 -65.69
C ARG A 272 7.90 -64.28 -65.57
N ARG A 273 8.84 -63.97 -64.68
CA ARG A 273 10.02 -64.81 -64.42
C ARG A 273 9.58 -66.19 -63.94
N ASP A 274 8.66 -66.26 -62.98
CA ASP A 274 8.17 -67.52 -62.41
C ASP A 274 7.41 -68.35 -63.44
N SER A 275 6.62 -67.71 -64.30
CA SER A 275 5.98 -68.39 -65.44
C SER A 275 7.02 -68.95 -66.43
N CYS A 276 8.04 -68.17 -66.82
CA CYS A 276 9.09 -68.64 -67.71
C CYS A 276 9.92 -69.78 -67.06
N ARG A 277 10.16 -69.69 -65.76
CA ARG A 277 10.85 -70.73 -64.98
C ARG A 277 10.04 -72.01 -64.93
N ALA A 278 8.74 -71.92 -64.67
CA ALA A 278 7.85 -73.08 -64.65
C ALA A 278 7.82 -73.79 -66.02
N ALA A 279 7.76 -73.02 -67.12
CA ALA A 279 7.85 -73.56 -68.48
C ALA A 279 9.21 -74.25 -68.75
N LEU A 280 10.31 -73.64 -68.30
CA LEU A 280 11.66 -74.21 -68.41
C LEU A 280 11.80 -75.52 -67.58
N CYS A 281 11.22 -75.57 -66.39
CA CYS A 281 11.22 -76.78 -65.56
C CYS A 281 10.35 -77.92 -66.13
N ALA A 282 9.31 -77.58 -66.91
CA ALA A 282 8.41 -78.56 -67.52
C ALA A 282 9.03 -79.28 -68.74
N CYS A 283 10.02 -78.67 -69.39
CA CYS A 283 10.76 -79.27 -70.49
C CYS A 283 11.64 -80.43 -70.01
N ALA A 284 12.03 -81.33 -70.91
CA ALA A 284 12.81 -82.52 -70.56
C ALA A 284 14.24 -82.23 -70.07
N ILE A 285 14.79 -81.05 -70.42
CA ILE A 285 16.17 -80.65 -70.13
C ILE A 285 16.29 -79.91 -68.78
N GLY A 286 15.23 -79.22 -68.34
CA GLY A 286 15.16 -78.48 -67.07
C GLY A 286 16.04 -77.23 -67.02
N GLU A 287 16.47 -76.82 -65.81
CA GLU A 287 17.24 -75.58 -65.57
C GLU A 287 18.76 -75.69 -65.85
N ARG A 288 19.20 -76.69 -66.63
CA ARG A 288 20.63 -76.87 -66.95
C ARG A 288 21.18 -75.67 -67.71
N LYS A 289 22.50 -75.50 -67.74
CA LYS A 289 23.13 -74.45 -68.56
C LYS A 289 23.04 -74.82 -70.05
N PRO A 290 22.87 -73.84 -70.96
CA PRO A 290 22.74 -74.11 -72.40
C PRO A 290 23.92 -74.87 -73.01
N GLU A 291 25.14 -74.63 -72.52
CA GLU A 291 26.35 -75.30 -73.01
C GLU A 291 26.38 -76.79 -72.64
N GLU A 292 25.97 -77.11 -71.42
CA GLU A 292 25.89 -78.48 -70.90
C GLU A 292 24.75 -79.25 -71.57
N ALA A 293 23.58 -78.62 -71.70
CA ALA A 293 22.41 -79.19 -72.36
C ALA A 293 22.66 -79.51 -73.84
N LYS A 294 23.31 -78.60 -74.59
CA LYS A 294 23.67 -78.82 -76.00
C LYS A 294 24.65 -79.98 -76.18
N ALA A 295 25.67 -80.06 -75.33
CA ALA A 295 26.68 -81.12 -75.41
C ALA A 295 26.07 -82.50 -75.11
N GLU A 296 25.20 -82.58 -74.10
CA GLU A 296 24.52 -83.81 -73.72
C GLU A 296 23.50 -84.27 -74.78
N VAL A 297 22.63 -83.38 -75.25
CA VAL A 297 21.65 -83.70 -76.30
C VAL A 297 22.35 -84.14 -77.58
N LYS A 298 23.45 -83.48 -77.97
CA LYS A 298 24.22 -83.89 -79.15
C LYS A 298 24.80 -85.30 -78.99
N THR A 299 25.39 -85.60 -77.84
CA THR A 299 25.94 -86.92 -77.53
C THR A 299 24.85 -87.99 -77.53
N ASP A 300 23.71 -87.69 -76.91
CA ASP A 300 22.56 -88.59 -76.82
C ASP A 300 21.88 -88.79 -78.19
N LEU A 301 21.81 -87.76 -79.03
CA LEU A 301 21.30 -87.86 -80.40
C LEU A 301 22.19 -88.73 -81.28
N GLU A 302 23.52 -88.55 -81.22
CA GLU A 302 24.49 -89.40 -81.92
C GLU A 302 24.42 -90.86 -81.44
N ASN A 303 24.25 -91.07 -80.14
CA ASN A 303 24.06 -92.40 -79.57
C ASN A 303 22.73 -93.02 -80.00
N SER A 304 21.64 -92.25 -80.04
CA SER A 304 20.33 -92.71 -80.51
C SER A 304 20.36 -93.12 -82.00
N MET A 305 21.02 -92.31 -82.85
CA MET A 305 21.21 -92.63 -84.27
C MET A 305 22.03 -93.92 -84.48
N LYS A 306 23.13 -94.10 -83.72
CA LYS A 306 23.92 -95.35 -83.76
C LYS A 306 23.11 -96.56 -83.30
N LEU A 307 22.25 -96.39 -82.29
CA LEU A 307 21.36 -97.45 -81.79
C LEU A 307 20.22 -97.76 -82.78
N LYS A 308 19.71 -96.76 -83.50
CA LYS A 308 18.74 -96.91 -84.61
C LYS A 308 19.30 -97.79 -85.71
N GLU A 309 20.47 -97.45 -86.24
CA GLU A 309 21.17 -98.24 -87.26
C GLU A 309 21.42 -99.69 -86.81
N ARG A 310 21.79 -99.89 -85.53
CA ARG A 310 21.97 -101.24 -84.98
C ARG A 310 20.66 -102.01 -84.89
N SER A 311 19.59 -101.38 -84.42
CA SER A 311 18.28 -102.01 -84.24
C SER A 311 17.61 -102.44 -85.56
N GLU A 312 17.88 -101.74 -86.67
CA GLU A 312 17.23 -101.95 -87.97
C GLU A 312 17.95 -102.97 -88.87
N ARG A 313 19.10 -103.50 -88.45
CA ARG A 313 19.82 -104.54 -89.19
C ARG A 313 19.03 -105.85 -89.25
N LYS A 314 18.50 -106.19 -90.43
CA LYS A 314 17.79 -107.45 -90.69
C LYS A 314 18.73 -108.66 -90.54
N SER A 315 18.49 -109.50 -89.53
CA SER A 315 19.11 -110.82 -89.39
C SER A 315 18.08 -111.92 -89.67
N SER A 316 18.09 -112.48 -90.88
CA SER A 316 17.23 -113.63 -91.20
C SER A 316 17.99 -114.93 -90.89
N PRO A 317 17.42 -115.89 -90.12
CA PRO A 317 18.02 -117.19 -89.89
C PRO A 317 17.86 -118.14 -91.09
N VAL A 318 17.30 -117.67 -92.20
CA VAL A 318 16.91 -118.47 -93.36
C VAL A 318 18.10 -119.25 -93.93
N LEU A 319 19.28 -118.62 -94.04
CA LEU A 319 20.49 -119.27 -94.54
C LEU A 319 20.98 -120.42 -93.62
N ALA A 320 20.84 -120.26 -92.30
CA ALA A 320 21.20 -121.29 -91.32
C ALA A 320 20.24 -122.48 -91.36
N ILE A 321 18.93 -122.21 -91.54
CA ILE A 321 17.89 -123.25 -91.69
C ILE A 321 18.11 -124.05 -92.98
N ILE A 322 18.44 -123.39 -94.09
CA ILE A 322 18.75 -124.04 -95.37
C ILE A 322 19.94 -125.01 -95.24
N LEU A 323 21.02 -124.59 -94.56
CA LEU A 323 22.20 -125.44 -94.33
C LEU A 323 21.91 -126.67 -93.45
N MET A 324 21.02 -126.54 -92.46
CA MET A 324 20.58 -127.68 -91.62
C MET A 324 19.72 -128.68 -92.41
N ILE A 325 18.86 -128.20 -93.31
CA ILE A 325 18.07 -129.06 -94.21
C ILE A 325 19.00 -129.75 -95.22
N LEU A 326 19.99 -129.04 -95.76
CA LEU A 326 20.99 -129.59 -96.68
C LEU A 326 21.83 -130.68 -96.00
N CYS A 327 22.18 -130.52 -94.71
CA CYS A 327 22.81 -131.58 -93.93
C CYS A 327 21.94 -132.86 -93.91
N GLY A 328 20.64 -132.74 -93.63
CA GLY A 328 19.72 -133.89 -93.66
C GLY A 328 19.67 -134.58 -95.02
N ALA A 329 19.66 -133.80 -96.10
CA ALA A 329 19.68 -134.32 -97.48
C ALA A 329 21.02 -135.01 -97.84
N LEU A 330 22.15 -134.46 -97.41
CA LEU A 330 23.48 -135.04 -97.64
C LEU A 330 23.68 -136.35 -96.87
N VAL A 331 23.17 -136.45 -95.64
CA VAL A 331 23.18 -137.70 -94.87
C VAL A 331 22.33 -138.77 -95.57
N ALA A 332 21.15 -138.41 -96.07
CA ALA A 332 20.29 -139.34 -96.80
C ALA A 332 20.93 -139.83 -98.11
N ALA A 333 21.60 -138.94 -98.86
CA ALA A 333 22.31 -139.28 -100.09
C ALA A 333 23.48 -140.25 -99.84
N GLY A 334 24.19 -140.13 -98.70
CA GLY A 334 25.27 -141.04 -98.32
C GLY A 334 24.81 -142.50 -98.19
N PHE A 335 23.62 -142.76 -97.66
CA PHE A 335 23.09 -144.13 -97.51
C PHE A 335 22.68 -144.80 -98.84
N LEU A 336 22.41 -144.03 -99.89
CA LEU A 336 21.94 -144.53 -101.19
C LEU A 336 23.09 -144.85 -102.17
N LEU A 337 24.29 -144.31 -101.95
CA LEU A 337 25.44 -144.44 -102.86
C LEU A 337 26.69 -144.91 -102.09
N PRO A 338 26.96 -146.24 -102.04
CA PRO A 338 28.01 -146.82 -101.19
C PRO A 338 29.42 -146.30 -101.50
N ASP A 339 29.73 -146.01 -102.76
CA ASP A 339 31.07 -145.55 -103.19
C ASP A 339 31.41 -144.12 -102.74
N LEU A 340 30.45 -143.33 -102.24
CA LEU A 340 30.63 -141.92 -101.88
C LEU A 340 30.30 -141.57 -100.42
N MET A 341 30.06 -142.59 -99.58
CA MET A 341 29.62 -142.47 -98.19
C MET A 341 30.45 -141.49 -97.35
N ILE A 342 31.78 -141.61 -97.37
CA ILE A 342 32.67 -140.84 -96.50
C ILE A 342 32.62 -139.34 -96.83
N HIS A 343 32.62 -138.98 -98.12
CA HIS A 343 32.57 -137.57 -98.54
C HIS A 343 31.22 -136.91 -98.22
N ALA A 344 30.10 -137.64 -98.34
CA ALA A 344 28.78 -137.14 -98.01
C ALA A 344 28.61 -136.83 -96.51
N PHE A 345 29.14 -137.70 -95.63
CA PHE A 345 29.11 -137.46 -94.18
C PHE A 345 29.99 -136.29 -93.75
N VAL A 346 31.17 -136.11 -94.35
CA VAL A 346 32.04 -134.94 -94.08
C VAL A 346 31.35 -133.65 -94.53
N ALA A 347 30.73 -133.63 -95.72
CA ALA A 347 29.99 -132.46 -96.20
C ALA A 347 28.78 -132.13 -95.32
N ALA A 348 28.05 -133.14 -94.85
CA ALA A 348 26.95 -132.97 -93.90
C ALA A 348 27.43 -132.39 -92.55
N ALA A 349 28.55 -132.88 -92.00
CA ALA A 349 29.11 -132.38 -90.76
C ALA A 349 29.55 -130.90 -90.86
N VAL A 350 30.14 -130.50 -92.00
CA VAL A 350 30.51 -129.10 -92.27
C VAL A 350 29.26 -128.22 -92.44
N ALA A 351 28.24 -128.71 -93.15
CA ALA A 351 26.98 -127.98 -93.31
C ALA A 351 26.24 -127.78 -91.96
N LEU A 352 26.26 -128.79 -91.09
CA LEU A 352 25.69 -128.72 -89.74
C LEU A 352 26.44 -127.72 -88.85
N ALA A 353 27.78 -127.79 -88.82
CA ALA A 353 28.60 -126.87 -88.04
C ALA A 353 28.45 -125.42 -88.53
N ALA A 354 28.44 -125.19 -89.84
CA ALA A 354 28.19 -123.88 -90.44
C ALA A 354 26.75 -123.38 -90.14
N GLY A 355 25.75 -124.27 -90.21
CA GLY A 355 24.36 -123.97 -89.89
C GLY A 355 24.18 -123.54 -88.42
N ILE A 356 24.76 -124.29 -87.47
CA ILE A 356 24.72 -123.97 -86.03
C ILE A 356 25.46 -122.66 -85.75
N ALA A 357 26.64 -122.43 -86.34
CA ALA A 357 27.40 -121.19 -86.16
C ALA A 357 26.62 -119.96 -86.68
N LEU A 358 25.99 -120.06 -87.85
CA LEU A 358 25.14 -118.99 -88.40
C LEU A 358 23.87 -118.77 -87.58
N PHE A 359 23.27 -119.83 -87.01
CA PHE A 359 22.11 -119.71 -86.13
C PHE A 359 22.45 -119.01 -84.80
N ILE A 360 23.60 -119.34 -84.19
CA ILE A 360 24.10 -118.67 -82.99
C ILE A 360 24.42 -117.20 -83.30
N HIS A 361 25.03 -116.90 -84.45
CA HIS A 361 25.32 -115.53 -84.88
C HIS A 361 24.04 -114.72 -85.13
N ALA A 362 23.03 -115.33 -85.76
CA ALA A 362 21.72 -114.71 -85.96
C ALA A 362 20.96 -114.48 -84.63
N SER A 363 21.07 -115.43 -83.68
CA SER A 363 20.46 -115.33 -82.35
C SER A 363 21.11 -114.23 -81.50
N ARG A 364 22.45 -114.14 -81.49
CA ARG A 364 23.21 -113.06 -80.82
C ARG A 364 22.89 -111.68 -81.39
N ARG A 365 22.80 -111.56 -82.73
CA ARG A 365 22.36 -110.30 -83.37
C ARG A 365 20.93 -109.92 -83.00
N LYS A 366 20.02 -110.88 -82.84
CA LYS A 366 18.64 -110.62 -82.41
C LYS A 366 18.60 -110.06 -80.98
N THR A 367 19.41 -110.59 -80.06
CA THR A 367 19.53 -110.05 -78.69
C THR A 367 20.17 -108.66 -78.67
N GLU A 368 21.23 -108.43 -79.45
CA GLU A 368 21.87 -107.12 -79.57
C GLU A 368 20.93 -106.06 -80.16
N ASN A 369 20.12 -106.41 -81.17
CA ASN A 369 19.12 -105.51 -81.75
C ASN A 369 18.00 -105.18 -80.75
N TYR A 370 17.58 -106.15 -79.93
CA TYR A 370 16.57 -105.93 -78.90
C TYR A 370 17.09 -105.02 -77.76
N GLU A 371 18.33 -105.23 -77.31
CA GLU A 371 18.96 -104.36 -76.33
C GLU A 371 19.21 -102.95 -76.88
N ALA A 372 19.65 -102.83 -78.14
CA ALA A 372 19.81 -101.54 -78.81
C ALA A 372 18.46 -100.81 -78.95
N ALA A 373 17.39 -101.51 -79.32
CA ALA A 373 16.04 -100.94 -79.38
C ALA A 373 15.52 -100.51 -77.99
N LYS A 374 15.85 -101.27 -76.94
CA LYS A 374 15.50 -100.93 -75.54
C LYS A 374 16.26 -99.71 -75.05
N GLN A 375 17.56 -99.61 -75.35
CA GLN A 375 18.38 -98.43 -75.02
C GLN A 375 17.94 -97.19 -75.81
N ARG A 376 17.62 -97.34 -77.09
CA ARG A 376 17.04 -96.29 -77.94
C ARG A 376 15.73 -95.75 -77.36
N ARG A 377 14.81 -96.64 -76.97
CA ARG A 377 13.55 -96.24 -76.31
C ARG A 377 13.78 -95.50 -74.99
N LYS A 378 14.78 -95.88 -74.19
CA LYS A 378 15.14 -95.15 -72.96
C LYS A 378 15.65 -93.74 -73.26
N LEU A 379 16.48 -93.58 -74.29
CA LEU A 379 16.96 -92.26 -74.72
C LEU A 379 15.84 -91.38 -75.25
N LEU A 380 14.97 -91.92 -76.11
CA LEU A 380 13.78 -91.22 -76.61
C LEU A 380 12.84 -90.80 -75.47
N ALA A 381 12.59 -91.70 -74.50
CA ALA A 381 11.79 -91.40 -73.31
C ALA A 381 12.39 -90.32 -72.40
N LYS A 382 13.73 -90.22 -72.29
CA LYS A 382 14.42 -89.17 -71.52
C LYS A 382 14.03 -87.76 -72.01
N TYR A 383 13.86 -87.60 -73.32
CA TYR A 383 13.51 -86.33 -73.97
C TYR A 383 12.01 -86.18 -74.28
N LYS A 384 11.17 -87.14 -73.85
CA LYS A 384 9.74 -87.23 -74.25
C LYS A 384 9.54 -87.19 -75.78
N ALA A 385 10.49 -87.76 -76.52
CA ALA A 385 10.55 -87.73 -77.97
C ALA A 385 10.06 -89.07 -78.58
N GLU A 386 9.38 -89.02 -79.72
CA GLU A 386 8.97 -90.23 -80.46
C GLU A 386 9.99 -90.59 -81.56
N SER A 387 10.74 -89.59 -82.03
CA SER A 387 11.78 -89.70 -83.05
C SER A 387 13.08 -88.97 -82.66
N GLU A 388 14.16 -89.24 -83.39
CA GLU A 388 15.41 -88.50 -83.23
C GLU A 388 15.29 -87.02 -83.66
N ASP A 389 14.38 -86.72 -84.60
CA ASP A 389 14.07 -85.35 -85.01
C ASP A 389 13.37 -84.58 -83.87
N ASP A 390 12.54 -85.26 -83.06
CA ASP A 390 11.93 -84.66 -81.86
C ASP A 390 12.96 -84.39 -80.75
N ILE A 391 14.01 -85.21 -80.63
CA ILE A 391 15.14 -84.92 -79.74
C ILE A 391 15.85 -83.63 -80.20
N ALA A 392 16.05 -83.45 -81.51
CA ALA A 392 16.64 -82.24 -82.06
C ALA A 392 15.73 -81.01 -81.89
N ALA A 393 14.41 -81.16 -82.04
CA ALA A 393 13.47 -80.08 -81.77
C ALA A 393 13.43 -79.69 -80.27
N SER A 394 13.59 -80.66 -79.36
CA SER A 394 13.54 -80.42 -77.91
C SER A 394 14.66 -79.50 -77.39
N ILE A 395 15.84 -79.48 -78.05
CA ILE A 395 16.92 -78.55 -77.69
C ILE A 395 16.63 -77.14 -78.19
N ASP A 396 16.03 -76.99 -79.38
CA ASP A 396 15.64 -75.68 -79.91
C ASP A 396 14.53 -75.04 -79.05
N GLU A 397 13.51 -75.82 -78.67
CA GLU A 397 12.46 -75.40 -77.73
C GLU A 397 13.03 -75.00 -76.37
N TYR A 398 13.95 -75.80 -75.81
CA TYR A 398 14.63 -75.44 -74.55
C TYR A 398 15.44 -74.15 -74.67
N LEU A 399 16.16 -73.92 -75.77
CA LEU A 399 16.97 -72.71 -75.95
C LEU A 399 16.11 -71.46 -76.03
N GLU A 400 14.94 -71.54 -76.66
CA GLU A 400 13.97 -70.45 -76.70
C GLU A 400 13.36 -70.19 -75.32
N LEU A 401 12.94 -71.24 -74.60
CA LEU A 401 12.45 -71.12 -73.22
C LEU A 401 13.52 -70.56 -72.27
N TYR A 402 14.78 -70.98 -72.40
CA TYR A 402 15.89 -70.49 -71.59
C TYR A 402 16.20 -69.02 -71.88
N LYS A 403 16.15 -68.61 -73.16
CA LYS A 403 16.30 -67.21 -73.55
C LYS A 403 15.20 -66.34 -72.92
N ASN A 404 13.94 -66.78 -73.02
CA ASN A 404 12.80 -66.08 -72.42
C ASN A 404 12.92 -65.99 -70.89
N TYR A 405 13.37 -67.06 -70.23
CA TYR A 405 13.65 -67.05 -68.79
C TYR A 405 14.79 -66.09 -68.43
N ALA A 406 15.89 -66.09 -69.18
CA ALA A 406 17.03 -65.19 -68.95
C ALA A 406 16.65 -63.71 -69.15
N GLU A 407 15.82 -63.39 -70.14
CA GLU A 407 15.27 -62.04 -70.34
C GLU A 407 14.33 -61.64 -69.20
N ALA A 408 13.43 -62.53 -68.78
CA ALA A 408 12.53 -62.27 -67.64
C ALA A 408 13.29 -62.11 -66.32
N GLN A 409 14.37 -62.87 -66.11
CA GLN A 409 15.24 -62.76 -64.94
C GLN A 409 16.01 -61.43 -64.92
N ARG A 410 16.48 -60.94 -66.08
CA ARG A 410 17.08 -59.61 -66.19
C ARG A 410 16.07 -58.51 -65.90
N ALA A 411 14.88 -58.58 -66.48
CA ALA A 411 13.81 -57.61 -66.26
C ALA A 411 13.37 -57.57 -64.78
N GLU A 412 13.29 -58.72 -64.11
CA GLU A 412 13.01 -58.79 -62.67
C GLU A 412 14.11 -58.10 -61.85
N LYS A 413 15.38 -58.39 -62.15
CA LYS A 413 16.52 -57.74 -61.47
C LYS A 413 16.54 -56.22 -61.68
N GLU A 414 16.33 -55.75 -62.91
CA GLU A 414 16.23 -54.31 -63.22
C GLU A 414 15.06 -53.65 -62.49
N SER A 415 13.89 -54.31 -62.44
CA SER A 415 12.73 -53.82 -61.70
C SER A 415 12.94 -53.80 -60.19
N ALA A 416 13.68 -54.76 -59.64
CA ALA A 416 14.03 -54.83 -58.22
C ALA A 416 15.00 -53.70 -57.82
N GLU A 417 16.00 -53.43 -58.65
CA GLU A 417 16.93 -52.30 -58.47
C GLU A 417 16.17 -50.96 -58.56
N ALA A 418 15.28 -50.80 -59.54
CA ALA A 418 14.43 -49.62 -59.66
C ALA A 418 13.52 -49.42 -58.43
N LEU A 419 12.89 -50.49 -57.93
CA LEU A 419 12.06 -50.45 -56.72
C LEU A 419 12.89 -50.06 -55.48
N ALA A 420 14.10 -50.61 -55.32
CA ALA A 420 14.99 -50.27 -54.23
C ALA A 420 15.40 -48.79 -54.23
N VAL A 421 15.65 -48.20 -55.42
CA VAL A 421 15.95 -46.77 -55.56
C VAL A 421 14.76 -45.91 -55.13
N VAL A 422 13.55 -46.26 -55.57
CA VAL A 422 12.34 -45.50 -55.21
C VAL A 422 12.01 -45.64 -53.71
N ARG A 423 12.20 -46.82 -53.11
CA ARG A 423 12.04 -47.01 -51.65
C ARG A 423 13.02 -46.18 -50.83
N ARG A 424 14.30 -46.09 -51.23
CA ARG A 424 15.26 -45.19 -50.56
C ARG A 424 14.82 -43.72 -50.66
N ARG A 425 14.27 -43.30 -51.81
CA ARG A 425 13.70 -41.95 -51.95
C ARG A 425 12.49 -41.74 -51.05
N GLN A 426 11.64 -42.75 -50.86
CA GLN A 426 10.54 -42.70 -49.90
C GLN A 426 11.04 -42.47 -48.47
N GLU A 427 12.00 -43.26 -47.99
CA GLU A 427 12.57 -43.11 -46.64
C GLU A 427 13.16 -41.70 -46.45
N GLN A 428 13.88 -41.19 -47.46
CA GLN A 428 14.40 -39.83 -47.44
C GLN A 428 13.29 -38.76 -47.45
N ALA A 429 12.21 -38.97 -48.22
CA ALA A 429 11.08 -38.05 -48.29
C ALA A 429 10.29 -38.03 -46.97
N GLU A 430 10.08 -39.19 -46.34
CA GLU A 430 9.44 -39.34 -45.02
C GLU A 430 10.26 -38.64 -43.93
N SER A 431 11.57 -38.88 -43.90
CA SER A 431 12.50 -38.20 -42.98
C SER A 431 12.48 -36.67 -43.15
N LYS A 432 12.59 -36.17 -44.39
CA LYS A 432 12.48 -34.73 -44.67
C LYS A 432 11.13 -34.16 -44.28
N THR A 433 10.04 -34.89 -44.52
CA THR A 433 8.69 -34.46 -44.18
C THR A 433 8.49 -34.36 -42.68
N LEU A 434 9.02 -35.31 -41.90
CA LEU A 434 9.06 -35.26 -40.43
C LEU A 434 9.76 -33.98 -39.95
N THR A 435 10.89 -33.61 -40.53
CA THR A 435 11.60 -32.35 -40.19
C THR A 435 10.80 -31.10 -40.61
N GLN A 436 10.14 -31.12 -41.77
CA GLN A 436 9.30 -30.01 -42.23
C GLN A 436 8.04 -29.83 -41.39
N LEU A 437 7.50 -30.90 -40.80
CA LEU A 437 6.33 -30.87 -39.93
C LEU A 437 6.68 -30.59 -38.45
N ASP A 438 7.96 -30.47 -38.10
CA ASP A 438 8.35 -29.94 -36.80
C ASP A 438 8.13 -28.42 -36.76
N PHE A 439 6.97 -28.03 -36.22
CA PHE A 439 6.57 -26.63 -36.07
C PHE A 439 7.13 -25.97 -34.80
N THR A 440 8.00 -26.65 -34.06
CA THR A 440 8.54 -26.18 -32.77
C THR A 440 10.06 -26.07 -32.79
N GLY A 441 10.76 -27.12 -33.20
CA GLY A 441 12.22 -27.20 -33.27
C GLY A 441 12.80 -26.94 -34.65
N GLY A 442 12.01 -27.04 -35.72
CA GLY A 442 12.47 -26.88 -37.11
C GLY A 442 12.83 -25.44 -37.51
N ASP A 443 13.38 -25.30 -38.72
CA ASP A 443 13.77 -24.01 -39.33
C ASP A 443 12.75 -23.50 -40.36
N ASN A 444 11.59 -24.14 -40.48
CA ASN A 444 10.53 -23.69 -41.37
C ASN A 444 9.89 -22.37 -40.87
N GLN A 445 9.19 -21.68 -41.78
CA GLN A 445 8.52 -20.41 -41.48
C GLN A 445 7.51 -20.53 -40.34
N ALA A 446 6.78 -21.65 -40.26
CA ALA A 446 5.82 -21.92 -39.20
C ALA A 446 6.46 -22.05 -37.81
N ALA A 447 7.67 -22.60 -37.72
CA ALA A 447 8.45 -22.71 -36.49
C ALA A 447 9.00 -21.34 -36.06
N GLN A 448 9.51 -20.53 -37.00
CA GLN A 448 9.92 -19.15 -36.72
C GLN A 448 8.76 -18.29 -36.19
N LEU A 449 7.59 -18.37 -36.84
CA LEU A 449 6.38 -17.69 -36.38
C LEU A 449 5.89 -18.22 -35.03
N SER A 450 6.01 -19.54 -34.77
CA SER A 450 5.66 -20.13 -33.47
C SER A 450 6.57 -19.64 -32.33
N ARG A 451 7.87 -19.44 -32.59
CA ARG A 451 8.81 -18.83 -31.63
C ARG A 451 8.43 -17.38 -31.36
N ARG A 452 8.16 -16.58 -32.40
CA ARG A 452 7.68 -15.19 -32.26
C ARG A 452 6.36 -15.10 -31.48
N LEU A 453 5.42 -16.02 -31.71
CA LEU A 453 4.17 -16.08 -30.95
C LEU A 453 4.43 -16.36 -29.47
N THR A 454 5.36 -17.27 -29.17
CA THR A 454 5.76 -17.60 -27.80
C THR A 454 6.37 -16.39 -27.10
N GLU A 455 7.25 -15.65 -27.77
CA GLU A 455 7.83 -14.40 -27.27
C GLU A 455 6.77 -13.32 -27.06
N ALA A 456 5.84 -13.14 -27.99
CA ALA A 456 4.75 -12.17 -27.89
C ALA A 456 3.81 -12.50 -26.71
N ARG A 457 3.46 -13.79 -26.52
CA ARG A 457 2.68 -14.27 -25.37
C ARG A 457 3.41 -14.05 -24.05
N ALA A 458 4.72 -14.31 -24.01
CA ALA A 458 5.56 -14.03 -22.84
C ALA A 458 5.57 -12.53 -22.51
N LYS A 459 5.65 -11.65 -23.52
CA LYS A 459 5.55 -10.20 -23.35
C LYS A 459 4.19 -9.80 -22.75
N CYS A 460 3.08 -10.34 -23.25
CA CYS A 460 1.74 -10.07 -22.69
C CYS A 460 1.64 -10.51 -21.23
N SER A 461 2.12 -11.72 -20.92
CA SER A 461 2.14 -12.25 -19.56
C SER A 461 2.94 -11.35 -18.60
N ARG A 462 4.11 -10.89 -19.03
CA ARG A 462 4.94 -9.96 -18.25
C ARG A 462 4.25 -8.62 -17.97
N ILE A 463 3.65 -8.00 -18.99
CA ILE A 463 2.93 -6.72 -18.83
C ILE A 463 1.72 -6.94 -17.89
N SER A 464 0.98 -8.03 -18.07
CA SER A 464 -0.16 -8.35 -17.20
C SER A 464 0.25 -8.57 -15.74
N ALA A 465 1.40 -9.22 -15.49
CA ALA A 465 1.93 -9.42 -14.15
C ALA A 465 2.35 -8.09 -13.50
N GLN A 466 3.04 -7.22 -14.24
CA GLN A 466 3.39 -5.87 -13.79
C GLN A 466 2.15 -5.05 -13.47
N MET A 467 1.12 -5.08 -14.32
CA MET A 467 -0.15 -4.40 -14.06
C MET A 467 -0.85 -4.90 -12.79
N ALA A 468 -0.84 -6.20 -12.54
CA ALA A 468 -1.43 -6.78 -11.34
C ALA A 468 -0.67 -6.34 -10.07
N GLU A 469 0.67 -6.31 -10.12
CA GLU A 469 1.50 -5.79 -9.04
C GLU A 469 1.20 -4.31 -8.74
N HIS A 470 1.17 -3.45 -9.78
CA HIS A 470 0.83 -2.04 -9.63
C HIS A 470 -0.59 -1.83 -9.10
N SER A 471 -1.54 -2.65 -9.54
CA SER A 471 -2.93 -2.60 -9.04
C SER A 471 -3.01 -3.00 -7.56
N GLY A 472 -2.23 -3.99 -7.13
CA GLY A 472 -2.13 -4.37 -5.73
C GLY A 472 -1.55 -3.25 -4.86
N ARG A 473 -0.50 -2.57 -5.35
CA ARG A 473 0.07 -1.39 -4.66
C ARG A 473 -0.94 -0.24 -4.54
N LEU A 474 -1.65 0.07 -5.62
CA LEU A 474 -2.72 1.08 -5.63
C LEU A 474 -3.80 0.76 -4.59
N ALA A 475 -4.25 -0.49 -4.52
CA ALA A 475 -5.26 -0.90 -3.54
C ALA A 475 -4.76 -0.76 -2.08
N ALA A 476 -3.46 -0.98 -1.83
CA ALA A 476 -2.87 -0.82 -0.51
C ALA A 476 -2.69 0.65 -0.09
N MET A 477 -2.54 1.57 -1.04
CA MET A 477 -2.41 3.01 -0.80
C MET A 477 -3.73 3.70 -0.41
N GLY A 478 -4.88 3.03 -0.62
CA GLY A 478 -6.20 3.51 -0.24
C GLY A 478 -6.95 4.20 -1.39
N ASP A 479 -8.08 4.82 -1.05
CA ASP A 479 -8.96 5.49 -2.02
C ASP A 479 -8.54 6.97 -2.21
N PRO A 480 -8.21 7.41 -3.44
CA PRO A 480 -7.88 8.80 -3.75
C PRO A 480 -8.97 9.80 -3.33
N LEU A 481 -10.25 9.42 -3.43
CA LEU A 481 -11.37 10.29 -3.05
C LEU A 481 -11.42 10.51 -1.54
N VAL A 482 -11.16 9.45 -0.77
CA VAL A 482 -11.07 9.53 0.70
C VAL A 482 -9.90 10.43 1.09
N LEU A 483 -8.72 10.21 0.52
CA LEU A 483 -7.53 11.05 0.75
C LEU A 483 -7.77 12.52 0.39
N GLY A 484 -8.40 12.79 -0.76
CA GLY A 484 -8.74 14.15 -1.17
C GLY A 484 -9.71 14.84 -0.19
N SER A 485 -10.69 14.11 0.34
CA SER A 485 -11.61 14.62 1.36
C SER A 485 -10.91 14.90 2.70
N GLU A 486 -9.97 14.05 3.11
CA GLU A 486 -9.17 14.27 4.31
C GLU A 486 -8.27 15.47 4.19
N ILE A 487 -7.59 15.65 3.05
CA ILE A 487 -6.78 16.83 2.75
C ILE A 487 -7.65 18.08 2.84
N SER A 488 -8.82 18.10 2.20
CA SER A 488 -9.72 19.26 2.22
C SER A 488 -10.18 19.59 3.64
N ARG A 489 -10.49 18.58 4.46
CA ARG A 489 -10.86 18.76 5.87
C ARG A 489 -9.69 19.35 6.67
N MET A 490 -8.48 18.85 6.47
CA MET A 490 -7.29 19.32 7.17
C MET A 490 -6.87 20.73 6.72
N GLU A 491 -7.07 21.09 5.46
CA GLU A 491 -6.87 22.46 4.96
C GLU A 491 -7.86 23.45 5.62
N ALA A 492 -9.12 23.04 5.80
CA ALA A 492 -10.10 23.83 6.53
C ALA A 492 -9.71 23.98 8.02
N GLU A 493 -9.29 22.90 8.68
CA GLU A 493 -8.79 22.95 10.06
C GLU A 493 -7.55 23.84 10.18
N TYR A 494 -6.60 23.74 9.23
CA TYR A 494 -5.41 24.59 9.18
C TYR A 494 -5.79 26.07 9.08
N ALA A 495 -6.73 26.42 8.18
CA ALA A 495 -7.18 27.79 8.00
C ALA A 495 -7.84 28.34 9.28
N GLU A 496 -8.67 27.54 9.96
CA GLU A 496 -9.31 27.93 11.21
C GLU A 496 -8.28 28.18 12.32
N ILE A 497 -7.35 27.25 12.54
CA ILE A 497 -6.33 27.37 13.58
C ILE A 497 -5.35 28.51 13.26
N SER A 498 -5.05 28.75 11.99
CA SER A 498 -4.21 29.88 11.56
C SER A 498 -4.89 31.21 11.88
N ALA A 499 -6.19 31.33 11.58
CA ALA A 499 -6.97 32.53 11.91
C ALA A 499 -7.01 32.78 13.43
N GLU A 500 -7.17 31.72 14.24
CA GLU A 500 -7.09 31.83 15.69
C GLU A 500 -5.71 32.26 16.18
N TYR A 501 -4.63 31.73 15.58
CA TYR A 501 -3.25 32.13 15.91
C TYR A 501 -3.02 33.62 15.65
N ASP A 502 -3.48 34.11 14.50
CA ASP A 502 -3.36 35.52 14.12
C ASP A 502 -4.19 36.42 15.04
N ALA A 503 -5.41 36.00 15.40
CA ALA A 503 -6.26 36.71 16.35
C ALA A 503 -5.63 36.82 17.74
N ILE A 504 -5.01 35.73 18.23
CA ILE A 504 -4.29 35.74 19.52
C ILE A 504 -3.06 36.63 19.44
N ALA A 505 -2.29 36.58 18.35
CA ALA A 505 -1.13 37.44 18.16
C ALA A 505 -1.52 38.93 18.17
N LEU A 506 -2.63 39.27 17.51
CA LEU A 506 -3.19 40.62 17.52
C LEU A 506 -3.64 41.04 18.92
N ALA A 507 -4.31 40.15 19.67
CA ALA A 507 -4.74 40.43 21.04
C ALA A 507 -3.55 40.70 21.98
N ILE A 508 -2.48 39.90 21.89
CA ILE A 508 -1.24 40.10 22.66
C ILE A 508 -0.65 41.48 22.37
N ASP A 509 -0.48 41.84 21.10
CA ASP A 509 0.10 43.13 20.73
C ASP A 509 -0.78 44.31 21.16
N THR A 510 -2.09 44.18 21.01
CA THR A 510 -3.05 45.23 21.39
C THR A 510 -3.07 45.45 22.90
N MET A 511 -3.13 44.38 23.70
CA MET A 511 -3.08 44.49 25.15
C MET A 511 -1.77 45.11 25.62
N ARG A 512 -0.64 44.70 25.03
CA ARG A 512 0.67 45.25 25.37
C ARG A 512 0.73 46.76 25.12
N LYS A 513 0.23 47.22 23.97
CA LYS A 513 0.16 48.66 23.65
C LYS A 513 -0.73 49.43 24.63
N ALA A 514 -1.86 48.84 25.03
CA ALA A 514 -2.77 49.46 26.00
C ALA A 514 -2.13 49.57 27.40
N ASP A 515 -1.45 48.52 27.86
CA ASP A 515 -0.70 48.54 29.13
C ASP A 515 0.44 49.57 29.10
N GLU A 516 1.21 49.62 28.01
CA GLU A 516 2.26 50.62 27.79
C GLU A 516 1.73 52.06 27.85
N ASP A 517 0.56 52.35 27.28
CA ASP A 517 -0.07 53.69 27.33
C ASP A 517 -0.53 54.05 28.75
N ILE A 518 -1.21 53.14 29.46
CA ILE A 518 -1.67 53.36 30.84
C ILE A 518 -0.47 53.65 31.76
N GLN A 519 0.57 52.81 31.69
CA GLN A 519 1.78 52.96 32.49
C GLN A 519 2.50 54.28 32.22
N SER A 520 2.53 54.74 30.97
CA SER A 520 3.21 55.99 30.60
C SER A 520 2.56 57.24 31.18
N ARG A 521 1.26 57.21 31.47
CA ARG A 521 0.49 58.36 31.98
C ARG A 521 0.24 58.30 33.48
N PHE A 522 -0.09 57.13 34.01
CA PHE A 522 -0.56 56.99 35.39
C PHE A 522 0.59 57.00 36.40
N SER A 523 1.70 56.30 36.13
CA SER A 523 2.81 56.15 37.07
C SER A 523 3.52 57.48 37.41
N PRO A 524 3.78 58.40 36.45
CA PRO A 524 4.34 59.71 36.78
C PRO A 524 3.41 60.59 37.62
N ALA A 525 2.11 60.60 37.31
CA ALA A 525 1.10 61.36 38.06
C ALA A 525 0.96 60.84 39.49
N LEU A 526 0.92 59.51 39.64
CA LEU A 526 0.86 58.84 40.93
C LEU A 526 2.09 59.11 41.78
N GLY A 527 3.29 58.97 41.21
CA GLY A 527 4.55 59.24 41.91
C GLY A 527 4.66 60.70 42.38
N LYS A 528 4.28 61.65 41.52
CA LYS A 528 4.25 63.08 41.87
C LYS A 528 3.33 63.36 43.07
N LEU A 529 2.09 62.89 43.03
CA LEU A 529 1.13 63.16 44.09
C LEU A 529 1.49 62.44 45.41
N ALA A 530 1.99 61.20 45.33
CA ALA A 530 2.52 60.50 46.49
C ALA A 530 3.71 61.25 47.11
N ALA A 531 4.60 61.82 46.30
CA ALA A 531 5.71 62.65 46.76
C ALA A 531 5.22 63.90 47.48
N GLU A 532 4.21 64.60 46.94
CA GLU A 532 3.60 65.78 47.57
C GLU A 532 3.05 65.46 48.97
N TYR A 533 2.36 64.32 49.12
CA TYR A 533 1.86 63.87 50.43
C TYR A 533 2.99 63.47 51.39
N MET A 534 4.00 62.73 50.92
CA MET A 534 5.14 62.35 51.76
C MET A 534 5.94 63.59 52.20
N GLN A 535 6.15 64.55 51.31
CA GLN A 535 6.84 65.80 51.60
C GLN A 535 6.11 66.59 52.67
N PHE A 536 4.78 66.68 52.58
CA PHE A 536 3.95 67.34 53.57
C PHE A 536 4.05 66.67 54.94
N VAL A 537 3.89 65.34 55.02
CA VAL A 537 3.88 64.62 56.31
C VAL A 537 5.27 64.57 56.96
N THR A 538 6.33 64.61 56.17
CA THR A 538 7.71 64.53 56.66
C THR A 538 8.42 65.87 56.80
N ASP A 539 7.70 66.98 56.70
CA ASP A 539 8.24 68.34 56.79
C ASP A 539 9.42 68.56 55.84
N GLY A 540 9.27 68.06 54.61
CA GLY A 540 10.29 68.20 53.56
C GLY A 540 11.41 67.18 53.57
N LYS A 541 11.45 66.21 54.51
CA LYS A 541 12.53 65.19 54.53
C LYS A 541 12.55 64.32 53.28
N TYR A 542 11.39 63.95 52.75
CA TYR A 542 11.27 63.19 51.51
C TYR A 542 10.50 64.00 50.48
N ASP A 543 11.16 64.39 49.39
CA ASP A 543 10.63 65.32 48.38
C ASP A 543 10.35 64.65 47.02
N GLY A 544 10.61 63.35 46.90
CA GLY A 544 10.37 62.60 45.67
C GLY A 544 9.96 61.15 45.94
N VAL A 545 9.03 60.66 45.13
CA VAL A 545 8.65 59.25 45.05
C VAL A 545 8.65 58.89 43.57
N MET A 546 9.49 57.92 43.18
CA MET A 546 9.48 57.37 41.83
C MET A 546 8.93 55.95 41.87
N LEU A 547 7.98 55.69 41.00
CA LEU A 547 7.41 54.37 40.75
C LEU A 547 7.88 53.93 39.36
N ASP A 548 8.65 52.84 39.30
CA ASP A 548 9.00 52.24 38.02
C ASP A 548 7.80 51.50 37.40
N ARG A 549 7.95 50.99 36.18
CA ARG A 549 6.92 50.23 35.45
C ARG A 549 6.50 48.95 36.18
N ASP A 550 7.41 48.36 36.94
CA ASP A 550 7.13 47.20 37.80
C ASP A 550 6.56 47.62 39.17
N PHE A 551 6.26 48.92 39.35
CA PHE A 551 5.81 49.55 40.59
C PHE A 551 6.79 49.44 41.77
N SER A 552 8.07 49.22 41.47
CA SER A 552 9.14 49.38 42.44
C SER A 552 9.18 50.84 42.88
N ALA A 553 9.00 51.04 44.19
CA ALA A 553 8.92 52.36 44.78
C ALA A 553 10.29 52.76 45.35
N THR A 554 10.80 53.88 44.87
CA THR A 554 11.96 54.55 45.44
C THR A 554 11.57 55.90 45.99
N VAL A 555 12.18 56.27 47.11
CA VAL A 555 11.96 57.55 47.77
C VAL A 555 13.24 58.37 47.70
N HIS A 556 13.11 59.62 47.32
CA HIS A 556 14.17 60.60 47.35
C HIS A 556 14.13 61.37 48.67
N GLU A 557 15.27 61.42 49.36
CA GLU A 557 15.45 62.22 50.58
C GLU A 557 16.00 63.59 50.18
N ALA A 558 15.43 64.67 50.72
CA ALA A 558 15.81 66.03 50.36
C ALA A 558 17.29 66.29 50.65
N GLY A 559 18.03 66.76 49.63
CA GLY A 559 19.48 66.95 49.70
C GLY A 559 20.32 65.67 49.58
N GLY A 560 19.67 64.50 49.44
CA GLY A 560 20.32 63.26 49.03
C GLY A 560 20.60 63.23 47.53
N ASN A 561 21.64 62.49 47.11
CA ASN A 561 21.97 62.31 45.69
C ASN A 561 21.44 61.01 45.09
N VAL A 562 20.93 60.09 45.92
CA VAL A 562 20.55 58.74 45.50
C VAL A 562 19.17 58.40 46.06
N PRO A 563 18.18 58.06 45.21
CA PRO A 563 16.90 57.56 45.66
C PRO A 563 17.08 56.19 46.34
N ARG A 564 16.33 55.94 47.42
CA ARG A 564 16.42 54.70 48.20
C ARG A 564 15.24 53.79 47.91
N ASN A 565 15.50 52.50 47.71
CA ASN A 565 14.45 51.49 47.61
C ASN A 565 13.65 51.40 48.93
N ALA A 566 12.38 51.01 48.81
CA ALA A 566 11.47 50.77 49.92
C ALA A 566 12.08 49.86 51.03
N GLU A 567 12.93 48.91 50.65
CA GLU A 567 13.63 47.97 51.56
C GLU A 567 14.55 48.64 52.57
N TYR A 568 15.05 49.84 52.27
CA TYR A 568 15.96 50.59 53.15
C TYR A 568 15.22 51.57 54.06
N LEU A 569 13.89 51.62 53.99
CA LEU A 569 13.07 52.54 54.79
C LEU A 569 12.72 51.90 56.14
N SER A 570 12.58 52.73 57.18
CA SER A 570 12.01 52.26 58.45
C SER A 570 10.54 51.91 58.26
N ALA A 571 10.01 51.01 59.10
CA ALA A 571 8.60 50.59 59.04
C ALA A 571 7.62 51.78 59.00
N GLY A 572 7.82 52.80 59.86
CA GLY A 572 6.96 53.99 59.86
C GLY A 572 7.11 54.90 58.63
N THR A 573 8.23 54.87 57.91
CA THR A 573 8.39 55.59 56.63
C THR A 573 7.77 54.79 55.48
N LEU A 574 7.87 53.46 55.54
CA LEU A 574 7.24 52.56 54.58
C LEU A 574 5.71 52.67 54.67
N ASP A 575 5.14 52.64 55.87
CA ASP A 575 3.70 52.85 56.11
C ASP A 575 3.22 54.21 55.60
N LEU A 576 4.03 55.25 55.76
CA LEU A 576 3.74 56.58 55.21
C LEU A 576 3.75 56.58 53.68
N MET A 577 4.73 55.95 53.06
CA MET A 577 4.77 55.83 51.59
C MET A 577 3.54 55.08 51.07
N TYR A 578 3.13 53.99 51.74
CA TYR A 578 1.92 53.27 51.36
C TYR A 578 0.67 54.12 51.53
N LEU A 579 0.53 54.83 52.66
CA LEU A 579 -0.57 55.76 52.87
C LEU A 579 -0.59 56.85 51.78
N ALA A 580 0.55 57.46 51.48
CA ALA A 580 0.69 58.50 50.46
C ALA A 580 0.32 58.00 49.05
N VAL A 581 0.85 56.85 48.63
CA VAL A 581 0.47 56.23 47.34
C VAL A 581 -1.02 55.91 47.31
N ARG A 582 -1.59 55.44 48.42
CA ARG A 582 -3.01 55.08 48.49
C ARG A 582 -3.94 56.29 48.44
N LEU A 583 -3.57 57.37 49.12
CA LEU A 583 -4.25 58.66 49.00
C LEU A 583 -4.13 59.18 47.56
N ALA A 584 -2.96 59.03 46.93
CA ALA A 584 -2.76 59.47 45.56
C ALA A 584 -3.56 58.66 44.53
N VAL A 585 -3.70 57.35 44.73
CA VAL A 585 -4.64 56.52 43.96
C VAL A 585 -6.08 56.98 44.21
N CYS A 586 -6.45 57.26 45.47
CA CYS A 586 -7.78 57.75 45.82
C CYS A 586 -8.11 59.07 45.12
N GLU A 587 -7.12 59.91 44.88
CA GLU A 587 -7.29 61.13 44.11
C GLU A 587 -7.39 60.86 42.59
N LEU A 588 -6.51 60.02 42.05
CA LEU A 588 -6.40 59.82 40.61
C LEU A 588 -7.43 58.83 40.03
N ALA A 589 -7.93 57.89 40.85
CA ALA A 589 -8.82 56.82 40.42
C ALA A 589 -10.30 57.08 40.74
N LEU A 590 -10.59 57.97 41.69
CA LEU A 590 -11.97 58.36 41.97
C LEU A 590 -12.42 59.45 40.98
N PRO A 591 -13.64 59.37 40.43
CA PRO A 591 -14.16 60.45 39.59
C PRO A 591 -14.23 61.77 40.39
N GLU A 592 -13.81 62.89 39.80
CA GLU A 592 -13.92 64.23 40.44
C GLU A 592 -15.36 64.56 40.88
N SER A 593 -16.36 64.02 40.19
CA SER A 593 -17.78 64.20 40.51
C SER A 593 -18.28 63.32 41.66
N ALA A 594 -17.48 62.34 42.09
CA ALA A 594 -17.86 61.35 43.09
C ALA A 594 -17.23 61.73 44.43
N ASN A 595 -17.98 62.45 45.28
CA ASN A 595 -17.58 62.73 46.66
C ASN A 595 -17.66 61.43 47.49
N CYS A 596 -16.78 60.47 47.23
CA CYS A 596 -16.71 59.20 47.94
C CYS A 596 -16.01 59.40 49.30
N PRO A 597 -16.60 58.95 50.42
CA PRO A 597 -15.98 59.12 51.73
C PRO A 597 -14.69 58.29 51.84
N LEU A 598 -13.65 58.88 52.42
CA LEU A 598 -12.39 58.22 52.74
C LEU A 598 -12.46 57.65 54.16
N ILE A 599 -12.31 56.34 54.31
CA ILE A 599 -12.39 55.63 55.57
C ILE A 599 -11.02 55.07 55.91
N ILE A 600 -10.52 55.38 57.10
CA ILE A 600 -9.18 55.02 57.56
C ILE A 600 -9.29 54.34 58.91
N ASP A 601 -8.86 53.08 59.01
CA ASP A 601 -8.85 52.29 60.24
C ASP A 601 -7.43 52.06 60.72
N ASP A 602 -7.04 52.79 61.77
CA ASP A 602 -5.80 52.60 62.52
C ASP A 602 -4.51 52.69 61.68
N ALA A 603 -4.53 53.50 60.61
CA ALA A 603 -3.40 53.63 59.68
C ALA A 603 -2.21 54.44 60.22
N LEU A 604 -2.38 55.14 61.35
CA LEU A 604 -1.38 56.07 61.91
C LEU A 604 -0.64 55.51 63.13
N VAL A 605 -0.81 54.22 63.46
CA VAL A 605 -0.28 53.59 64.69
C VAL A 605 1.24 53.63 64.76
N ASN A 606 1.92 53.38 63.63
CA ASN A 606 3.38 53.31 63.57
C ASN A 606 4.05 54.69 63.39
N PHE A 607 3.29 55.78 63.45
CA PHE A 607 3.82 57.13 63.34
C PHE A 607 4.20 57.69 64.70
N ASP A 608 5.38 58.33 64.75
CA ASP A 608 5.78 59.19 65.87
C ASP A 608 4.84 60.40 65.99
N ALA A 609 4.95 61.13 67.11
CA ALA A 609 4.04 62.22 67.45
C ALA A 609 4.02 63.34 66.40
N ASP A 610 5.17 63.65 65.79
CA ASP A 610 5.28 64.73 64.82
C ASP A 610 4.71 64.30 63.46
N ARG A 611 5.04 63.10 62.98
CA ARG A 611 4.42 62.54 61.77
C ARG A 611 2.91 62.37 61.91
N ARG A 612 2.44 61.94 63.08
CA ARG A 612 1.00 61.81 63.34
C ARG A 612 0.30 63.16 63.26
N ARG A 613 0.91 64.22 63.83
CA ARG A 613 0.38 65.59 63.73
C ARG A 613 0.29 66.05 62.28
N GLN A 614 1.33 65.83 61.48
CA GLN A 614 1.34 66.23 60.07
C GLN A 614 0.40 65.37 59.21
N ALA A 615 0.29 64.08 59.48
CA ALA A 615 -0.69 63.22 58.83
C ALA A 615 -2.12 63.66 59.12
N MET A 616 -2.43 64.07 60.37
CA MET A 616 -3.74 64.64 60.71
C MET A 616 -4.02 65.94 59.95
N ALA A 617 -3.03 66.83 59.83
CA ALA A 617 -3.16 68.05 59.03
C ALA A 617 -3.38 67.76 57.53
N LEU A 618 -2.74 66.72 56.99
CA LEU A 618 -2.98 66.26 55.62
C LEU A 618 -4.41 65.75 55.44
N LEU A 619 -4.88 64.91 56.36
CA LEU A 619 -6.25 64.39 56.34
C LEU A 619 -7.30 65.49 56.49
N GLU A 620 -7.03 66.52 57.29
CA GLU A 620 -7.88 67.71 57.40
C GLU A 620 -7.94 68.50 56.08
N LYS A 621 -6.82 68.59 55.35
CA LYS A 621 -6.81 69.20 54.00
C LYS A 621 -7.65 68.38 53.02
N ILE A 622 -7.50 67.05 53.00
CA ILE A 622 -8.31 66.16 52.16
C ILE A 622 -9.79 66.23 52.55
N ALA A 623 -10.06 66.45 53.84
CA ALA A 623 -11.41 66.58 54.38
C ALA A 623 -12.17 67.81 53.84
N GLN A 624 -11.50 68.79 53.25
CA GLN A 624 -12.14 69.94 52.61
C GLN A 624 -12.88 69.57 51.31
N GLU A 625 -12.48 68.46 50.68
CA GLU A 625 -13.02 68.03 49.38
C GLU A 625 -13.92 66.80 49.50
N ARG A 626 -13.69 65.96 50.52
CA ARG A 626 -14.50 64.75 50.78
C ARG A 626 -14.56 64.43 52.27
N GLN A 627 -15.62 63.77 52.71
CA GLN A 627 -15.72 63.30 54.09
C GLN A 627 -14.60 62.30 54.42
N VAL A 628 -13.89 62.51 55.53
CA VAL A 628 -12.85 61.59 56.03
C VAL A 628 -13.31 61.02 57.37
N ILE A 629 -13.29 59.69 57.50
CA ILE A 629 -13.66 58.96 58.71
C ILE A 629 -12.43 58.20 59.20
N LEU A 630 -11.79 58.71 60.24
CA LEU A 630 -10.61 58.13 60.85
C LEU A 630 -10.98 57.42 62.16
N PHE A 631 -10.77 56.12 62.22
CA PHE A 631 -10.79 55.35 63.44
C PHE A 631 -9.37 55.26 64.00
N ALA A 632 -9.17 55.74 65.23
CA ALA A 632 -7.85 55.75 65.87
C ALA A 632 -7.91 55.21 67.30
N CYS A 633 -6.79 54.67 67.75
CA CYS A 633 -6.56 54.33 69.16
C CYS A 633 -5.75 55.45 69.82
N ASN A 634 -6.17 55.93 70.99
CA ASN A 634 -5.41 56.88 71.80
C ASN A 634 -4.24 56.22 72.54
#